data_AF-A0A7W1PUP2-F1
#
_entry.id   AF-A0A7W1PUP2-F1
#
_cell.length_a   1.000
_cell.length_b   1.000
_cell.length_c   1.000
_cell.angle_alpha   90.00
_cell.angle_beta   90.00
_cell.angle_gamma   90.00
#
_symmetry.space_group_name_H-M   'P 1'
#
loop_
_entity.id
_entity.type
_entity.pdbx_description
1 polymer ?
#
loop_
_entity_poly.entity_id
_entity_poly.type
_entity_poly.pdbx_seq_one_letter_code
_entity_poly.pdbx_strand_id
1 'polypeptide(L)'
;RIAKEFVKFNERCFVRLLGDMRSYNYVVDITPDFEDEQYRIRAIDFDQQSYEGRKNLYLPQFYRENVDMVKLCSELLTSQSIHQYQREERTLIAKRLKAAKYRIKDLMDNIALDEISPKEKVIQLREELALHHKKNAFLKCKTMANILKMNLKVMLINPK
;
A
#
# COMPACT_ATOMS: atom_id res chain seq x y z
N ARG A 1 -16.30 6.51 10.53
CA ARG A 1 -16.15 5.28 9.70
C ARG A 1 -15.19 5.50 8.52
N ILE A 2 -15.38 6.55 7.72
CA ILE A 2 -14.48 6.85 6.58
C ILE A 2 -13.01 7.07 6.98
N ALA A 3 -12.72 7.74 8.11
CA ALA A 3 -11.35 7.93 8.60
C ALA A 3 -10.60 6.60 8.83
N LYS A 4 -11.27 5.62 9.46
CA LYS A 4 -10.75 4.25 9.62
C LYS A 4 -10.41 3.64 8.26
N GLU A 5 -11.30 3.77 7.28
CA GLU A 5 -11.04 3.25 5.94
C GLU A 5 -9.90 3.97 5.22
N PHE A 6 -9.73 5.28 5.40
CA PHE A 6 -8.60 6.00 4.81
C PHE A 6 -7.26 5.53 5.36
N VAL A 7 -7.17 5.22 6.67
CA VAL A 7 -5.98 4.56 7.24
C VAL A 7 -5.72 3.21 6.59
N LYS A 8 -6.77 2.38 6.44
CA LYS A 8 -6.65 1.06 5.78
C LYS A 8 -6.29 1.19 4.29
N PHE A 9 -6.80 2.21 3.60
CA PHE A 9 -6.49 2.47 2.21
C PHE A 9 -5.04 2.90 2.03
N ASN A 10 -4.53 3.81 2.86
CA ASN A 10 -3.11 4.16 2.89
C ASN A 10 -2.24 2.91 3.06
N GLU A 11 -2.62 2.04 3.98
CA GLU A 11 -1.91 0.79 4.23
C GLU A 11 -1.94 -0.14 3.01
N ARG A 12 -3.11 -0.31 2.37
CA ARG A 12 -3.23 -1.10 1.13
C ARG A 12 -2.34 -0.58 0.02
N CYS A 13 -2.31 0.74 -0.17
CA CYS A 13 -1.51 1.37 -1.21
C CYS A 13 -0.03 1.10 -0.97
N PHE A 14 0.42 1.30 0.27
CA PHE A 14 1.82 1.12 0.60
C PHE A 14 2.27 -0.34 0.53
N VAL A 15 1.47 -1.29 1.04
CA VAL A 15 1.77 -2.73 0.95
C VAL A 15 1.92 -3.20 -0.50
N ARG A 16 1.07 -2.70 -1.40
CA ARG A 16 1.07 -3.06 -2.82
C ARG A 16 2.00 -2.22 -3.68
N LEU A 17 2.60 -1.17 -3.12
CA LEU A 17 3.27 -0.11 -3.88
C LEU A 17 2.35 0.42 -4.99
N LEU A 18 1.14 0.83 -4.62
CA LEU A 18 0.18 1.48 -5.53
C LEU A 18 0.33 3.00 -5.41
N GLY A 19 0.87 3.61 -6.46
CA GLY A 19 1.16 5.05 -6.51
C GLY A 19 -0.03 5.90 -6.94
N ASP A 20 0.11 7.21 -6.80
CA ASP A 20 -0.81 8.25 -7.34
C ASP A 20 -2.26 8.15 -6.93
N MET A 21 -2.48 7.86 -5.65
CA MET A 21 -3.81 7.75 -5.07
C MET A 21 -4.33 9.11 -4.57
N ARG A 22 -4.45 10.06 -5.50
CA ARG A 22 -5.14 11.35 -5.28
C ARG A 22 -6.65 11.16 -5.20
N SER A 23 -7.37 12.16 -4.71
CA SER A 23 -8.83 12.07 -4.47
C SER A 23 -9.66 11.74 -5.72
N TYR A 24 -9.14 12.03 -6.92
CA TYR A 24 -9.77 11.68 -8.19
C TYR A 24 -9.33 10.31 -8.76
N ASN A 25 -8.40 9.61 -8.12
CA ASN A 25 -7.91 8.28 -8.52
C ASN A 25 -8.46 7.15 -7.62
N TYR A 26 -9.38 7.46 -6.72
CA TYR A 26 -10.12 6.49 -5.94
C TYR A 26 -11.58 6.90 -5.75
N VAL A 27 -12.43 5.92 -5.44
CA VAL A 27 -13.84 6.12 -5.11
C VAL A 27 -14.14 5.59 -3.72
N VAL A 28 -15.18 6.13 -3.10
CA VAL A 28 -15.76 5.61 -1.85
C VAL A 28 -16.96 4.75 -2.23
N ASP A 29 -16.80 3.44 -2.04
CA ASP A 29 -17.87 2.46 -2.18
C ASP A 29 -18.62 2.37 -0.85
N ILE A 30 -19.94 2.57 -0.88
CA ILE A 30 -20.82 2.55 0.29
C ILE A 30 -21.78 1.38 0.10
N THR A 31 -21.63 0.35 0.93
CA THR A 31 -22.50 -0.82 0.91
C THR A 31 -23.43 -0.76 2.13
N PRO A 32 -24.77 -0.75 1.96
CA PRO A 32 -25.70 -0.92 3.06
C PRO A 32 -25.54 -2.30 3.69
N ASP A 33 -25.35 -2.36 5.00
CA ASP A 33 -25.39 -3.59 5.80
C ASP A 33 -26.55 -3.49 6.81
N PHE A 34 -26.99 -4.63 7.36
CA PHE A 34 -28.18 -4.71 8.22
C PHE A 34 -28.13 -3.81 9.46
N GLU A 35 -26.92 -3.51 9.97
CA GLU A 35 -26.72 -2.69 11.17
C GLU A 35 -26.15 -1.28 10.86
N ASP A 36 -25.48 -1.08 9.72
CA ASP A 36 -24.85 0.20 9.38
C ASP A 36 -24.35 0.24 7.92
N GLU A 37 -23.79 1.36 7.49
CA GLU A 37 -23.11 1.51 6.20
C GLU A 37 -21.64 1.06 6.29
N GLN A 38 -21.23 0.22 5.34
CA GLN A 38 -19.83 -0.15 5.14
C GLN A 38 -19.20 0.74 4.08
N TYR A 39 -18.22 1.53 4.50
CA TYR A 39 -17.39 2.33 3.60
C TYR A 39 -16.19 1.49 3.13
N ARG A 40 -15.80 1.65 1.87
CA ARG A 40 -14.57 1.07 1.32
C ARG A 40 -13.96 2.02 0.28
N ILE A 41 -12.71 2.45 0.50
CA ILE A 41 -12.00 3.21 -0.53
C ILE A 41 -11.34 2.24 -1.52
N ARG A 42 -11.65 2.42 -2.81
CA ARG A 42 -11.15 1.61 -3.92
C ARG A 42 -10.45 2.50 -4.93
N ALA A 43 -9.22 2.14 -5.30
CA ALA A 43 -8.55 2.75 -6.43
C ALA A 43 -9.33 2.46 -7.71
N ILE A 44 -9.41 3.47 -8.59
CA ILE A 44 -9.99 3.35 -9.94
C ILE A 44 -8.91 3.38 -11.03
N ASP A 45 -7.77 3.99 -10.73
CA ASP A 45 -6.59 4.03 -11.59
C ASP A 45 -5.48 3.17 -10.96
N PHE A 46 -4.83 2.33 -11.77
CA PHE A 46 -3.73 1.45 -11.36
C PHE A 46 -2.46 1.65 -12.18
N ASP A 47 -2.41 2.69 -13.02
CA ASP A 47 -1.33 2.92 -13.99
C ASP A 47 0.03 3.14 -13.29
N GLN A 48 0.02 3.58 -12.03
CA GLN A 48 1.23 3.76 -11.21
C GLN A 48 1.49 2.64 -10.19
N GLN A 49 1.00 1.42 -10.43
CA GLN A 49 1.35 0.29 -9.57
C GLN A 49 2.83 -0.12 -9.76
N SER A 50 3.62 -0.02 -8.69
CA SER A 50 5.04 -0.39 -8.63
C SER A 50 5.91 0.33 -9.67
N TYR A 51 5.58 1.58 -9.98
CA TYR A 51 6.26 2.38 -11.00
C TYR A 51 7.17 3.47 -10.42
N GLU A 52 6.74 4.12 -9.35
CA GLU A 52 7.38 5.33 -8.85
C GLU A 52 8.61 5.08 -7.95
N GLY A 53 9.61 5.97 -8.06
CA GLY A 53 10.84 5.87 -7.26
C GLY A 53 10.69 6.41 -5.84
N ARG A 54 9.87 7.45 -5.67
CA ARG A 54 9.64 8.11 -4.37
C ARG A 54 8.64 7.31 -3.54
N LYS A 55 9.05 6.85 -2.36
CA LYS A 55 8.22 6.10 -1.41
C LYS A 55 6.93 6.84 -1.05
N ASN A 56 6.99 8.16 -0.91
CA ASN A 56 5.85 8.96 -0.50
C ASN A 56 4.72 8.98 -1.54
N LEU A 57 4.99 8.64 -2.80
CA LEU A 57 3.95 8.51 -3.82
C LEU A 57 3.05 7.28 -3.61
N TYR A 58 3.50 6.31 -2.80
CA TYR A 58 2.71 5.14 -2.39
C TYR A 58 1.90 5.35 -1.12
N LEU A 59 1.88 6.58 -0.59
CA LEU A 59 1.23 6.93 0.67
C LEU A 59 0.22 8.07 0.39
N PRO A 60 -1.07 7.73 0.15
CA PRO A 60 -2.12 8.68 -0.18
C PRO A 60 -2.16 9.94 0.70
N GLN A 61 -1.82 9.82 1.98
CA GLN A 61 -1.76 10.92 2.95
C GLN A 61 -0.77 12.06 2.59
N PHE A 62 0.16 11.86 1.66
CA PHE A 62 1.09 12.91 1.22
C PHE A 62 0.60 13.72 0.01
N TYR A 63 -0.55 13.37 -0.58
CA TYR A 63 -1.16 14.16 -1.65
C TYR A 63 -1.97 15.32 -1.07
N ARG A 64 -1.82 16.51 -1.67
CA ARG A 64 -2.51 17.73 -1.21
C ARG A 64 -4.02 17.58 -1.30
N GLU A 65 -4.47 16.89 -2.34
CA GLU A 65 -5.87 16.57 -2.62
C GLU A 65 -6.52 15.72 -1.52
N ASN A 66 -5.71 15.06 -0.68
CA ASN A 66 -6.19 14.23 0.42
C ASN A 66 -6.07 14.94 1.79
N VAL A 67 -5.74 16.24 1.83
CA VAL A 67 -5.47 16.97 3.09
C VAL A 67 -6.65 16.92 4.07
N ASP A 68 -7.88 17.02 3.57
CA ASP A 68 -9.07 17.01 4.44
C ASP A 68 -9.33 15.61 5.03
N MET A 69 -8.99 14.55 4.29
CA MET A 69 -9.00 13.18 4.82
C MET A 69 -7.95 12.99 5.92
N VAL A 70 -6.77 13.60 5.77
CA VAL A 70 -5.70 13.56 6.78
C VAL A 70 -6.09 14.32 8.05
N LYS A 71 -6.69 15.51 7.90
CA LYS A 71 -7.22 16.29 9.04
C LYS A 71 -8.29 15.51 9.78
N LEU A 72 -9.26 14.95 9.06
CA LEU A 72 -10.33 14.13 9.65
C LEU A 72 -9.77 12.93 10.43
N CYS A 73 -8.77 12.24 9.89
CA CYS A 73 -8.09 11.17 10.61
C CYS A 73 -7.40 11.68 11.87
N SER A 74 -6.77 12.85 11.82
CA SER A 74 -6.02 13.41 12.96
C SER A 74 -6.95 13.89 14.09
N GLU A 75 -8.14 14.38 13.74
CA GLU A 75 -9.16 14.82 14.70
C GLU A 75 -9.87 13.63 15.38
N LEU A 76 -10.11 12.55 14.63
CA LEU A 76 -10.96 11.44 15.10
C LEU A 76 -10.19 10.23 15.62
N LEU A 77 -8.92 10.05 15.24
CA LEU A 77 -8.17 8.82 15.51
C LEU A 77 -6.96 9.06 16.41
N THR A 78 -6.82 8.20 17.42
CA THR A 78 -5.58 8.10 18.20
C THR A 78 -4.52 7.31 17.45
N SER A 79 -3.25 7.52 17.78
CA SER A 79 -2.13 6.73 17.25
C SER A 79 -2.32 5.22 17.46
N GLN A 80 -2.88 4.82 18.61
CA GLN A 80 -3.22 3.43 18.90
C GLN A 80 -4.25 2.87 17.92
N SER A 81 -5.33 3.62 17.65
CA SER A 81 -6.36 3.19 16.70
C SER A 81 -5.83 3.09 15.27
N ILE A 82 -4.96 4.03 14.86
CA ILE A 82 -4.29 4.00 13.55
C ILE A 82 -3.47 2.70 13.41
N HIS A 83 -2.60 2.41 14.39
CA HIS A 83 -1.80 1.18 14.38
C HIS A 83 -2.67 -0.08 14.38
N GLN A 84 -3.77 -0.09 15.14
CA GLN A 84 -4.72 -1.19 15.12
C GLN A 84 -5.31 -1.40 13.72
N TYR A 85 -5.78 -0.34 13.06
CA TYR A 85 -6.39 -0.46 11.73
C TYR A 85 -5.39 -0.89 10.65
N GLN A 86 -4.13 -0.46 10.75
CA GLN A 86 -3.04 -0.94 9.90
C GLN A 86 -2.80 -2.44 10.10
N ARG A 87 -2.76 -2.92 11.35
CA ARG A 87 -2.59 -4.35 11.67
C ARG A 87 -3.76 -5.20 11.19
N GLU A 88 -4.99 -4.71 11.34
CA GLU A 88 -6.20 -5.35 10.79
C GLU A 88 -6.07 -5.53 9.27
N GLU A 89 -5.71 -4.46 8.55
CA GLU A 89 -5.60 -4.52 7.09
C GLU A 89 -4.44 -5.43 6.64
N ARG A 90 -3.27 -5.35 7.28
CA ARG A 90 -2.14 -6.27 7.02
C ARG A 90 -2.55 -7.73 7.21
N THR A 91 -3.30 -8.03 8.29
CA THR A 91 -3.79 -9.38 8.56
C THR A 91 -4.73 -9.88 7.45
N LEU A 92 -5.63 -9.02 6.98
CA LEU A 92 -6.54 -9.35 5.87
C LEU A 92 -5.77 -9.57 4.56
N ILE A 93 -4.80 -8.72 4.24
CA ILE A 93 -3.96 -8.87 3.04
C ILE A 93 -3.13 -10.15 3.13
N ALA A 94 -2.54 -10.46 4.28
CA ALA A 94 -1.74 -11.67 4.49
C ALA A 94 -2.58 -12.95 4.28
N LYS A 95 -3.81 -13.00 4.80
CA LYS A 95 -4.76 -14.10 4.57
C LYS A 95 -5.06 -14.27 3.07
N ARG A 96 -5.34 -13.17 2.35
CA ARG A 96 -5.59 -13.19 0.90
C ARG A 96 -4.36 -13.63 0.10
N LEU A 97 -3.18 -13.14 0.46
CA LEU A 97 -1.92 -13.51 -0.18
C LEU A 97 -1.63 -15.01 0.00
N LYS A 98 -1.89 -15.56 1.20
CA LYS A 98 -1.75 -17.00 1.47
C LYS A 98 -2.72 -17.83 0.62
N ALA A 99 -3.98 -17.40 0.51
CA ALA A 99 -4.98 -18.07 -0.31
C ALA A 99 -4.64 -18.02 -1.81
N ALA A 100 -4.04 -16.92 -2.28
CA ALA A 100 -3.64 -16.72 -3.67
C ALA A 100 -2.16 -17.01 -3.96
N LYS A 101 -1.46 -17.77 -3.10
CA LYS A 101 0.01 -17.91 -3.11
C LYS A 101 0.58 -18.27 -4.48
N TYR A 102 0.01 -19.27 -5.15
CA TYR A 102 0.50 -19.73 -6.45
C TYR A 102 0.27 -18.66 -7.53
N ARG A 103 -0.94 -18.09 -7.61
CA ARG A 103 -1.27 -17.03 -8.57
C ARG A 103 -0.38 -15.79 -8.40
N ILE A 104 -0.10 -15.38 -7.16
CA ILE A 104 0.79 -14.24 -6.90
C ILE A 104 2.24 -14.60 -7.24
N LYS A 105 2.69 -15.83 -6.97
CA LYS A 105 4.02 -16.26 -7.38
C LYS A 105 4.18 -16.17 -8.90
N ASP A 106 3.26 -16.74 -9.66
CA ASP A 106 3.31 -16.73 -11.12
C ASP A 106 3.28 -15.29 -11.67
N LEU A 107 2.47 -14.42 -11.09
CA LEU A 107 2.45 -12.99 -11.44
C LEU A 107 3.80 -12.31 -11.17
N MET A 108 4.41 -12.53 -10.00
CA MET A 108 5.70 -11.93 -9.66
C MET A 108 6.84 -12.45 -10.53
N ASP A 109 6.81 -13.74 -10.86
CA ASP A 109 7.83 -14.36 -11.70
C ASP A 109 7.76 -13.79 -13.14
N ASN A 110 6.56 -13.49 -13.65
CA ASN A 110 6.38 -12.80 -14.94
C ASN A 110 6.80 -11.32 -14.89
N ILE A 111 6.36 -10.55 -13.88
CA ILE A 111 6.74 -9.13 -13.74
C ILE A 111 8.26 -8.98 -13.58
N ALA A 112 8.93 -9.97 -12.99
CA ALA A 112 10.38 -9.94 -12.82
C ALA A 112 11.17 -10.02 -14.14
N LEU A 113 10.54 -10.47 -15.24
CA LEU A 113 11.14 -10.51 -16.58
C LEU A 113 10.97 -9.19 -17.33
N ASP A 114 10.11 -8.30 -16.85
CA ASP A 114 9.77 -7.03 -17.50
C ASP A 114 10.43 -5.83 -16.80
N GLU A 115 10.74 -4.80 -17.59
CA GLU A 115 11.24 -3.52 -17.08
C GLU A 115 10.07 -2.54 -16.92
N ILE A 116 9.27 -2.75 -15.87
CA ILE A 116 8.08 -1.93 -15.61
C ILE A 116 8.40 -0.50 -15.15
N SER A 117 9.65 -0.18 -14.82
CA SER A 117 10.07 1.13 -14.34
C SER A 117 11.56 1.37 -14.66
N PRO A 118 11.96 2.62 -14.96
CA PRO A 118 13.37 2.99 -15.11
C PRO A 118 14.24 2.60 -13.91
N LYS A 119 15.50 2.25 -14.17
CA LYS A 119 16.46 1.80 -13.15
C LYS A 119 16.69 2.82 -12.05
N GLU A 120 16.66 4.10 -12.36
CA GLU A 120 16.86 5.20 -11.40
C GLU A 120 15.76 5.17 -10.33
N LYS A 121 14.50 4.96 -10.75
CA LYS A 121 13.36 4.81 -9.83
C LYS A 121 13.49 3.56 -8.97
N VAL A 122 13.95 2.44 -9.54
CA VAL A 122 14.20 1.21 -8.79
C VAL A 122 15.24 1.43 -7.69
N ILE A 123 16.36 2.09 -8.03
CA ILE A 123 17.45 2.40 -7.10
C ILE A 123 16.97 3.34 -5.99
N GLN A 124 16.25 4.40 -6.35
CA GLN A 124 15.68 5.32 -5.37
C GLN A 124 14.72 4.60 -4.41
N LEU A 125 13.77 3.82 -4.95
CA LEU A 125 12.74 3.20 -4.14
C LEU A 125 13.33 2.18 -3.16
N ARG A 126 14.29 1.35 -3.60
CA ARG A 126 14.91 0.35 -2.71
C ARG A 126 15.69 1.01 -1.58
N GLU A 127 16.30 2.17 -1.81
CA GLU A 127 17.04 2.93 -0.78
C GLU A 127 16.08 3.57 0.23
N GLU A 128 15.02 4.22 -0.26
CA GLU A 128 13.99 4.82 0.60
C GLU A 128 13.24 3.76 1.43
N LEU A 129 12.95 2.58 0.86
CA LEU A 129 12.34 1.46 1.59
C LEU A 129 13.31 0.78 2.57
N ALA A 130 14.60 0.67 2.22
CA ALA A 130 15.63 0.18 3.13
C ALA A 130 15.68 1.05 4.40
N LEU A 131 15.66 2.37 4.22
CA LEU A 131 15.65 3.33 5.32
C LEU A 131 14.35 3.25 6.11
N HIS A 132 13.20 3.29 5.44
CA HIS A 132 11.87 3.29 6.07
C HIS A 132 11.64 2.05 6.94
N HIS A 133 11.97 0.85 6.43
CA HIS A 133 11.81 -0.39 7.18
C HIS A 133 13.00 -0.76 8.07
N LYS A 134 14.12 -0.01 7.98
CA LYS A 134 15.41 -0.36 8.60
C LYS A 134 15.86 -1.77 8.20
N LYS A 135 15.84 -2.06 6.89
CA LYS A 135 16.17 -3.37 6.31
C LYS A 135 17.05 -3.24 5.07
N ASN A 136 18.35 -3.51 5.22
CA ASN A 136 19.32 -3.50 4.12
C ASN A 136 19.03 -4.55 3.03
N ALA A 137 18.13 -5.51 3.28
CA ALA A 137 17.70 -6.49 2.29
C ALA A 137 17.08 -5.84 1.03
N PHE A 138 16.46 -4.66 1.16
CA PHE A 138 15.94 -3.91 0.02
C PHE A 138 17.06 -3.48 -0.95
N LEU A 139 18.25 -3.12 -0.47
CA LEU A 139 19.38 -2.68 -1.31
C LEU A 139 19.84 -3.74 -2.32
N LYS A 140 19.53 -5.02 -2.07
CA LYS A 140 19.83 -6.13 -2.97
C LYS A 140 18.79 -6.31 -4.09
N CYS A 141 17.67 -5.59 -4.04
CA CYS A 141 16.64 -5.66 -5.06
C CYS A 141 17.13 -5.01 -6.36
N LYS A 142 16.96 -5.71 -7.48
CA LYS A 142 17.40 -5.26 -8.81
C LYS A 142 16.25 -4.82 -9.71
N THR A 143 15.03 -5.27 -9.42
CA THR A 143 13.82 -4.97 -10.20
C THR A 143 12.68 -4.55 -9.27
N MET A 144 11.65 -3.89 -9.83
CA MET A 144 10.43 -3.56 -9.07
C MET A 144 9.74 -4.80 -8.50
N ALA A 145 9.73 -5.93 -9.23
CA ALA A 145 9.22 -7.20 -8.72
C ALA A 145 9.94 -7.65 -7.44
N ASN A 146 11.27 -7.50 -7.39
CA ASN A 146 12.04 -7.82 -6.18
C ASN A 146 11.67 -6.89 -5.02
N ILE A 147 11.54 -5.59 -5.29
CA ILE A 147 11.15 -4.60 -4.28
C ILE A 147 9.75 -4.92 -3.73
N LEU A 148 8.77 -5.13 -4.60
CA LEU A 148 7.39 -5.46 -4.21
C LEU A 148 7.35 -6.75 -3.38
N LYS A 149 8.06 -7.81 -3.81
CA LYS A 149 8.15 -9.07 -3.06
C LYS A 149 8.78 -8.88 -1.68
N MET A 150 9.83 -8.06 -1.58
CA MET A 150 10.45 -7.72 -0.29
C MET A 150 9.50 -6.90 0.60
N ASN A 151 8.80 -5.92 0.02
CA ASN A 151 7.83 -5.09 0.73
C ASN A 151 6.68 -5.93 1.30
N LEU A 152 6.08 -6.79 0.48
CA LEU A 152 5.06 -7.75 0.92
C LEU A 152 5.60 -8.64 2.06
N LYS A 153 6.83 -9.14 1.95
CA LYS A 153 7.46 -9.95 2.98
C LYS A 153 7.61 -9.18 4.30
N VAL A 154 8.15 -7.95 4.25
CA VAL A 154 8.41 -7.13 5.45
C VAL A 154 7.11 -6.67 6.11
N MET A 155 6.11 -6.33 5.31
CA MET A 155 4.84 -5.79 5.81
C MET A 155 3.89 -6.87 6.35
N LEU A 156 3.98 -8.11 5.85
CA LEU A 156 3.00 -9.16 6.11
C LEU A 156 3.54 -10.36 6.90
N ILE A 157 4.86 -10.60 6.92
CA ILE A 157 5.47 -11.69 7.70
C ILE A 157 5.91 -11.12 9.05
N ASN A 158 5.07 -11.34 10.07
CA ASN A 158 5.12 -10.82 11.44
C ASN A 158 4.63 -9.37 11.60
N PRO A 159 3.30 -9.12 11.50
CA PRO A 159 2.74 -7.83 11.89
C PRO A 159 2.92 -7.65 13.41
N LYS A 160 3.98 -6.93 13.80
CA LYS A 160 4.10 -6.43 15.17
C LYS A 160 2.85 -5.66 15.55
#